data_AF-A0A8J7QIJ5-F1
#
_entry.id   AF-A0A8J7QIJ5-F1
#
_cell.length_a   1.000
_cell.length_b   1.000
_cell.length_c   1.000
_cell.angle_alpha   90.00
_cell.angle_beta   90.00
_cell.angle_gamma   90.00
#
_symmetry.space_group_name_H-M   'P 1'
#
loop_
_entity.id
_entity.type
_entity.pdbx_description
1 polymer ?
#
loop_
_entity_poly.entity_id
_entity_poly.type
_entity_poly.pdbx_seq_one_letter_code
_entity_poly.pdbx_strand_id
1 'polypeptide(L)'
;MSVVREMRCPHCSAPLHYAPGEALFTCRYCGYTGYIDLSVQFKLAHSVLPPRLSAEEVDGIVKKWMETGYAKPRDLAKKAEVKERRHLLVPFWLVPVKATTNYRGLLVRLGPSVEKSGKVEGAYDWFVLARSGVKVPARIFDLPVSERVPFNLGNLPAGVEALNAELDAEGAKEKAKREIELFHVERAKESVDRFIELKTEYEFGEPIYVHVPLWFVRYEYRKAPYEVIVDGHSGKILFGELPPSEIGIF
;
A
#
# COMPACT_ATOMS: atom_id res chain seq x y z
N MET A 1 -30.69 15.68 -10.65
CA MET A 1 -30.25 14.48 -11.38
C MET A 1 -28.91 14.80 -12.02
N SER A 2 -27.81 14.36 -11.42
CA SER A 2 -26.47 14.53 -12.00
C SER A 2 -26.35 13.60 -13.19
N VAL A 3 -26.02 14.16 -14.36
CA VAL A 3 -25.75 13.40 -15.57
C VAL A 3 -24.48 12.59 -15.33
N VAL A 4 -24.64 11.29 -15.04
CA VAL A 4 -23.51 10.35 -15.14
C VAL A 4 -23.21 10.24 -16.62
N ARG A 5 -22.20 10.99 -17.09
CA ARG A 5 -21.65 10.77 -18.44
C ARG A 5 -21.06 9.36 -18.43
N GLU A 6 -21.75 8.41 -19.05
CA GLU A 6 -21.15 7.12 -19.39
C GLU A 6 -20.00 7.36 -20.36
N MET A 7 -18.79 7.46 -19.83
CA MET A 7 -17.60 7.48 -20.66
C MET A 7 -17.33 6.08 -21.19
N ARG A 8 -16.91 6.00 -22.46
CA ARG A 8 -16.54 4.74 -23.10
C ARG A 8 -15.03 4.59 -23.09
N CYS A 9 -14.56 3.36 -22.99
CA CYS A 9 -13.14 3.06 -23.09
C CYS A 9 -12.63 3.46 -24.49
N PRO A 10 -11.53 4.24 -24.60
CA PRO A 10 -10.98 4.63 -25.90
C PRO A 10 -10.39 3.45 -26.67
N HIS A 11 -10.12 2.32 -25.99
CA HIS A 11 -9.53 1.13 -26.59
C HIS A 11 -10.59 0.10 -27.06
N CYS A 12 -11.61 -0.20 -26.24
CA CYS A 12 -12.62 -1.23 -26.57
C CYS A 12 -14.06 -0.73 -26.66
N SER A 13 -14.32 0.56 -26.48
CA SER A 13 -15.66 1.18 -26.52
C SER A 13 -16.67 0.70 -25.47
N ALA A 14 -16.25 -0.16 -24.53
CA ALA A 14 -17.08 -0.63 -23.43
C ALA A 14 -17.35 0.50 -22.41
N PRO A 15 -18.48 0.45 -21.68
CA PRO A 15 -18.79 1.45 -20.65
C PRO A 15 -17.74 1.42 -19.54
N LEU A 16 -17.23 2.59 -19.16
CA LEU A 16 -16.31 2.74 -18.04
C LEU A 16 -17.09 2.99 -16.75
N HIS A 17 -16.74 2.23 -15.73
CA HIS A 17 -17.21 2.45 -14.37
C HIS A 17 -16.12 3.20 -13.60
N TYR A 18 -16.42 4.43 -13.19
CA TYR A 18 -15.56 5.24 -12.33
C TYR A 18 -16.42 6.06 -11.37
N ALA A 19 -15.86 6.36 -10.20
CA ALA A 19 -16.49 7.20 -9.19
C ALA A 19 -15.99 8.66 -9.30
N PRO A 20 -16.79 9.66 -8.92
CA PRO A 20 -16.31 11.03 -8.79
C PRO A 20 -15.08 11.10 -7.86
N GLY A 21 -14.04 11.80 -8.28
CA GLY A 21 -12.78 11.92 -7.53
C GLY A 21 -11.71 10.89 -7.90
N GLU A 22 -12.03 9.91 -8.74
CA GLU A 22 -11.00 9.05 -9.33
C GLU A 22 -10.20 9.85 -10.38
N ALA A 23 -8.88 9.66 -10.42
CA ALA A 23 -7.97 10.27 -11.38
C ALA A 23 -7.62 9.32 -12.54
N LEU A 24 -7.55 8.01 -12.26
CA LEU A 24 -7.30 6.97 -13.25
C LEU A 24 -8.38 5.90 -13.21
N PHE A 25 -8.78 5.43 -14.39
CA PHE A 25 -9.66 4.28 -14.53
C PHE A 25 -8.89 3.09 -15.09
N THR A 26 -9.31 1.87 -14.73
CA THR A 26 -8.86 0.62 -15.38
C THR A 26 -10.06 -0.06 -16.00
N CYS A 27 -10.05 -0.25 -17.32
CA CYS A 27 -11.16 -0.85 -18.04
C CYS A 27 -11.31 -2.33 -17.66
N ARG A 28 -12.48 -2.68 -17.11
CA ARG A 28 -12.83 -4.06 -16.71
C ARG A 28 -13.00 -5.04 -17.87
N TYR A 29 -12.93 -4.56 -19.12
CA TYR A 29 -13.14 -5.39 -20.32
C TYR A 29 -11.84 -5.68 -21.07
N CYS A 30 -10.98 -4.67 -21.25
CA CYS A 30 -9.73 -4.83 -22.00
C CYS A 30 -8.47 -4.59 -21.17
N GLY A 31 -8.60 -4.16 -19.91
CA GLY A 31 -7.47 -3.84 -19.04
C GLY A 31 -6.77 -2.51 -19.36
N TYR A 32 -7.25 -1.74 -20.34
CA TYR A 32 -6.71 -0.43 -20.63
C TYR A 32 -6.91 0.51 -19.44
N THR A 33 -5.80 1.05 -18.93
CA THR A 33 -5.81 2.12 -17.93
C THR A 33 -5.64 3.46 -18.61
N GLY A 34 -6.23 4.51 -18.04
CA GLY A 34 -6.12 5.86 -18.57
C GLY A 34 -6.46 6.90 -17.51
N TYR A 35 -6.06 8.14 -17.77
CA TYR A 35 -6.58 9.28 -17.01
C TYR A 35 -8.05 9.50 -17.33
N ILE A 36 -8.83 9.87 -16.32
CA ILE A 36 -10.22 10.28 -16.51
C ILE A 36 -10.27 11.59 -17.31
N ASP A 37 -9.28 12.46 -17.14
CA ASP A 37 -9.03 13.57 -18.06
C ASP A 37 -8.34 13.07 -19.34
N LEU A 38 -9.12 12.94 -20.41
CA LEU A 38 -8.66 12.46 -21.71
C LEU A 38 -7.75 13.47 -22.45
N SER A 39 -7.55 14.68 -21.92
CA SER A 39 -6.60 15.65 -22.49
C SER A 39 -5.14 15.31 -22.16
N VAL A 40 -4.91 14.44 -21.17
CA VAL A 40 -3.57 14.00 -20.76
C VAL A 40 -3.14 12.82 -21.62
N GLN A 41 -1.99 12.94 -22.29
CA GLN A 41 -1.44 11.84 -23.08
C GLN A 41 -1.10 10.65 -22.19
N PHE A 42 -1.60 9.47 -22.58
CA PHE A 42 -1.34 8.23 -21.87
C PHE A 42 0.07 7.71 -22.16
N LYS A 43 0.96 7.80 -21.17
CA LYS A 43 2.29 7.17 -21.15
C LYS A 43 2.55 6.47 -19.83
N LEU A 44 1.59 5.69 -19.35
CA LEU A 44 1.72 5.01 -18.05
C LEU A 44 2.03 3.53 -18.26
N ALA A 45 3.13 3.07 -17.65
CA ALA A 45 3.41 1.65 -17.52
C ALA A 45 2.47 1.05 -16.46
N HIS A 46 1.41 0.40 -16.93
CA HIS A 46 0.45 -0.30 -16.07
C HIS A 46 0.90 -1.74 -15.85
N SER A 47 1.13 -2.09 -14.59
CA SER A 47 1.61 -3.40 -14.17
C SER A 47 0.73 -4.01 -13.09
N VAL A 48 0.87 -5.31 -12.87
CA VAL A 48 0.17 -6.05 -11.83
C VAL A 48 1.11 -7.07 -11.21
N LEU A 49 1.02 -7.25 -9.90
CA LEU A 49 1.55 -8.45 -9.27
C LEU A 49 0.56 -9.59 -9.52
N PRO A 50 0.97 -10.68 -10.19
CA PRO A 50 0.03 -11.72 -10.56
C PRO A 50 -0.55 -12.36 -9.30
N PRO A 51 -1.89 -12.36 -9.10
CA PRO A 51 -2.52 -13.10 -8.02
C PRO A 51 -2.26 -14.59 -8.24
N ARG A 52 -1.60 -15.24 -7.28
CA ARG A 52 -1.25 -16.67 -7.34
C ARG A 52 -2.06 -17.52 -6.37
N LEU A 53 -2.72 -16.90 -5.39
CA LEU A 53 -3.37 -17.61 -4.29
C LEU A 53 -4.89 -17.68 -4.43
N SER A 54 -5.44 -18.86 -4.12
CA SER A 54 -6.87 -19.10 -3.97
C SER A 54 -7.40 -18.68 -2.59
N ALA A 55 -8.72 -18.63 -2.44
CA ALA A 55 -9.35 -18.33 -1.16
C ALA A 55 -9.00 -19.37 -0.07
N GLU A 56 -8.93 -20.64 -0.45
CA GLU A 56 -8.61 -21.76 0.44
C GLU A 56 -7.15 -21.70 0.92
N GLU A 57 -6.22 -21.34 0.03
CA GLU A 57 -4.81 -21.15 0.38
C GLU A 57 -4.65 -19.99 1.37
N VAL A 58 -5.36 -18.88 1.14
CA VAL A 58 -5.37 -17.72 2.03
C VAL A 58 -5.94 -18.07 3.40
N ASP A 59 -7.03 -18.83 3.47
CA ASP A 59 -7.59 -19.31 4.74
C ASP A 59 -6.57 -20.15 5.53
N GLY A 60 -5.81 -21.01 4.83
CA GLY A 60 -4.73 -21.78 5.43
C GLY A 60 -3.59 -20.90 5.98
N ILE A 61 -3.18 -19.88 5.22
CA ILE A 61 -2.16 -18.90 5.64
C ILE A 61 -2.63 -18.13 6.88
N VAL A 62 -3.86 -17.61 6.85
CA VAL A 62 -4.44 -16.84 7.97
C VAL A 62 -4.57 -17.72 9.21
N LYS A 63 -5.01 -18.97 9.07
CA LYS A 63 -5.10 -19.91 10.19
C LYS A 63 -3.71 -20.17 10.81
N LYS A 64 -2.70 -20.45 9.98
CA LYS A 64 -1.32 -20.65 10.45
C LYS A 64 -0.75 -19.40 11.13
N TRP A 65 -1.08 -18.22 10.59
CA TRP A 65 -0.74 -16.97 11.25
C TRP A 65 -1.43 -16.86 12.61
N MET A 66 -2.72 -17.20 12.75
CA MET A 66 -3.41 -17.17 14.04
C MET A 66 -2.80 -18.11 15.08
N GLU A 67 -2.23 -19.24 14.65
CA GLU A 67 -1.57 -20.22 15.54
C GLU A 67 -0.19 -19.76 16.04
N THR A 68 0.43 -18.77 15.38
CA THR A 68 1.85 -18.40 15.60
C THR A 68 2.02 -17.01 16.21
N GLY A 69 2.82 -16.91 17.27
CA GLY A 69 3.23 -15.63 17.87
C GLY A 69 2.75 -15.47 19.32
N TYR A 70 3.64 -14.92 20.16
CA TYR A 70 3.41 -14.82 21.61
C TYR A 70 2.28 -13.86 22.00
N ALA A 71 2.07 -12.79 21.22
CA ALA A 71 1.05 -11.77 21.49
C ALA A 71 -0.39 -12.20 21.14
N LYS A 72 -0.61 -13.43 20.65
CA LYS A 72 -1.93 -13.91 20.23
C LYS A 72 -2.56 -14.82 21.29
N PRO A 73 -3.90 -14.76 21.50
CA PRO A 73 -4.59 -15.75 22.33
C PRO A 73 -4.35 -17.18 21.83
N ARG A 74 -4.07 -18.11 22.75
CA ARG A 74 -3.76 -19.52 22.40
C ARG A 74 -4.92 -20.25 21.72
N ASP A 75 -6.15 -19.80 21.96
CA ASP A 75 -7.38 -20.34 21.39
C ASP A 75 -7.86 -19.56 20.15
N LEU A 76 -7.10 -18.56 19.68
CA LEU A 76 -7.47 -17.72 18.54
C LEU A 76 -7.80 -18.54 17.31
N ALA A 77 -6.87 -19.37 16.83
CA ALA A 77 -7.07 -20.18 15.63
C ALA A 77 -8.21 -21.21 15.73
N LYS A 78 -8.61 -21.57 16.97
CA LYS A 78 -9.70 -22.54 17.22
C LYS A 78 -11.07 -21.89 17.29
N LYS A 79 -11.15 -20.67 17.81
CA LYS A 79 -12.41 -19.96 18.06
C LYS A 79 -12.68 -18.82 17.07
N ALA A 80 -11.68 -18.38 16.32
CA ALA A 80 -11.86 -17.40 15.26
C ALA A 80 -12.70 -18.00 14.13
N GLU A 81 -13.64 -17.21 13.64
CA GLU A 81 -14.48 -17.58 12.50
C GLU A 81 -14.28 -16.56 11.38
N VAL A 82 -13.87 -17.00 10.19
CA VAL A 82 -13.75 -16.12 9.02
C VAL A 82 -15.15 -15.78 8.51
N LYS A 83 -15.51 -14.50 8.55
CA LYS A 83 -16.83 -13.99 8.15
C LYS A 83 -16.86 -13.51 6.70
N GLU A 84 -15.78 -12.88 6.24
CA GLU A 84 -15.72 -12.25 4.91
C GLU A 84 -14.32 -12.39 4.30
N ARG A 85 -14.27 -12.59 2.98
CA ARG A 85 -13.05 -12.64 2.18
C ARG A 85 -13.25 -11.74 0.97
N ARG A 86 -12.43 -10.72 0.81
CA ARG A 86 -12.46 -9.84 -0.37
C ARG A 86 -11.11 -9.89 -1.05
N HIS A 87 -11.12 -10.24 -2.34
CA HIS A 87 -9.92 -10.23 -3.18
C HIS A 87 -9.98 -9.02 -4.10
N LEU A 88 -9.09 -8.05 -3.85
CA LEU A 88 -9.05 -6.79 -4.56
C LEU A 88 -7.68 -6.56 -5.15
N LEU A 89 -7.63 -6.12 -6.41
CA LEU A 89 -6.42 -5.51 -6.96
C LEU A 89 -6.40 -4.05 -6.53
N VAL A 90 -5.54 -3.73 -5.58
CA VAL A 90 -5.42 -2.41 -5.00
C VAL A 90 -4.36 -1.61 -5.77
N PRO A 91 -4.68 -0.38 -6.22
CA PRO A 91 -3.75 0.42 -7.00
C PRO A 91 -2.73 1.14 -6.12
N PHE A 92 -1.47 0.98 -6.50
CA PHE A 92 -0.34 1.68 -5.92
C PHE A 92 0.46 2.39 -7.00
N TRP A 93 1.13 3.45 -6.59
CA TRP A 93 2.25 4.01 -7.33
C TRP A 93 3.53 3.53 -6.70
N LEU A 94 4.39 2.92 -7.52
CA LEU A 94 5.78 2.72 -7.17
C LEU A 94 6.54 3.96 -7.63
N VAL A 95 7.11 4.69 -6.69
CA VAL A 95 7.84 5.93 -6.95
C VAL A 95 9.32 5.69 -6.66
N PRO A 96 10.14 5.39 -7.69
CA PRO A 96 11.59 5.28 -7.52
C PRO A 96 12.13 6.65 -7.15
N VAL A 97 12.87 6.74 -6.04
CA VAL A 97 13.39 8.01 -5.55
C VAL A 97 14.68 7.80 -4.77
N LYS A 98 15.68 8.61 -5.09
CA LYS A 98 16.84 8.81 -4.21
C LYS A 98 16.60 10.07 -3.41
N ALA A 99 16.67 9.95 -2.09
CA ALA A 99 16.51 11.07 -1.19
C ALA A 99 17.75 11.26 -0.35
N THR A 100 18.19 12.50 -0.22
CA THR A 100 19.30 12.90 0.65
C THR A 100 18.82 14.01 1.57
N THR A 101 18.84 13.75 2.88
CA THR A 101 18.53 14.75 3.91
C THR A 101 19.79 15.10 4.67
N ASN A 102 20.19 16.36 4.58
CA ASN A 102 21.22 16.93 5.45
C ASN A 102 20.53 17.58 6.65
N TYR A 103 21.02 17.30 7.86
CA TYR A 103 20.45 17.85 9.09
C TYR A 103 21.53 18.43 9.99
N ARG A 104 21.12 19.43 10.76
CA ARG A 104 21.88 20.01 11.87
C ARG A 104 20.95 20.16 13.06
N GLY A 105 21.39 19.77 14.23
CA GLY A 105 20.56 19.76 15.41
C GLY A 105 21.34 19.66 16.70
N LEU A 106 20.62 19.73 17.81
CA LEU A 106 21.16 19.62 19.15
C LEU A 106 20.85 18.24 19.72
N LEU A 107 21.87 17.60 20.28
CA LEU A 107 21.72 16.44 21.13
C LEU A 107 21.72 16.91 22.60
N VAL A 108 20.60 16.73 23.28
CA VAL A 108 20.33 17.13 24.66
C VAL A 108 20.22 15.87 25.51
N ARG A 109 21.36 15.35 25.95
CA ARG A 109 21.43 14.29 26.98
C ARG A 109 21.53 14.93 28.37
N LEU A 110 21.80 14.14 29.41
CA LEU A 110 21.99 14.58 30.82
C LEU A 110 23.20 15.54 31.03
N GLY A 111 23.61 16.32 30.02
CA GLY A 111 24.74 17.23 30.02
C GLY A 111 24.51 18.44 29.08
N PRO A 112 25.56 19.20 28.73
CA PRO A 112 25.43 20.36 27.85
C PRO A 112 24.95 19.95 26.45
N SER A 113 24.14 20.80 25.83
CA SER A 113 23.65 20.58 24.46
C SER A 113 24.81 20.59 23.47
N VAL A 114 24.98 19.51 22.73
CA VAL A 114 26.03 19.40 21.70
C VAL A 114 25.40 19.51 20.33
N GLU A 115 25.89 20.41 19.51
CA GLU A 115 25.49 20.51 18.12
C GLU A 115 26.07 19.35 17.30
N LYS A 116 25.22 18.69 16.52
CA LYS A 116 25.57 17.63 15.60
C LYS A 116 25.01 17.91 14.24
N SER A 117 25.79 17.55 13.22
CA SER A 117 25.33 17.49 11.85
C SER A 117 25.45 16.06 11.34
N GLY A 118 24.63 15.74 10.35
CA GLY A 118 24.66 14.44 9.72
C GLY A 118 23.87 14.43 8.42
N LYS A 119 23.90 13.28 7.77
CA LYS A 119 23.22 13.04 6.52
C LYS A 119 22.50 11.70 6.59
N VAL A 120 21.25 11.67 6.12
CA VAL A 120 20.47 10.45 5.88
C VAL A 120 20.26 10.35 4.39
N GLU A 121 20.71 9.27 3.78
CA GLU A 121 20.51 9.01 2.35
C GLU A 121 19.94 7.61 2.11
N GLY A 122 19.20 7.47 1.02
CA GLY A 122 18.74 6.18 0.56
C GLY A 122 18.11 6.24 -0.81
N ALA A 123 18.16 5.11 -1.51
CA ALA A 123 17.41 4.85 -2.74
C ALA A 123 16.24 3.95 -2.38
N TYR A 124 15.04 4.35 -2.78
CA TYR A 124 13.80 3.69 -2.41
C TYR A 124 12.90 3.49 -3.62
N ASP A 125 12.22 2.36 -3.66
CA ASP A 125 11.03 2.19 -4.47
C ASP A 125 9.82 2.43 -3.57
N TRP A 126 9.39 3.69 -3.48
CA TRP A 126 8.41 4.12 -2.48
C TRP A 126 6.99 3.76 -2.90
N PHE A 127 6.28 2.98 -2.07
CA PHE A 127 4.90 2.58 -2.34
C PHE A 127 3.92 3.64 -1.85
N VAL A 128 3.16 4.21 -2.77
CA VAL A 128 2.11 5.16 -2.47
C VAL A 128 0.77 4.55 -2.81
N LEU A 129 -0.07 4.33 -1.80
CA LEU A 129 -1.45 3.93 -2.02
C LEU A 129 -2.18 5.00 -2.82
N ALA A 130 -2.74 4.60 -3.97
CA ALA A 130 -3.37 5.51 -4.92
C ALA A 130 -4.88 5.71 -4.67
N ARG A 131 -5.43 5.09 -3.62
CA ARG A 131 -6.85 5.16 -3.26
C ARG A 131 -7.04 5.27 -1.75
N SER A 132 -7.70 6.33 -1.29
CA SER A 132 -7.85 6.61 0.15
C SER A 132 -8.86 5.70 0.87
N GLY A 133 -9.84 5.15 0.14
CA GLY A 133 -10.88 4.29 0.70
C GLY A 133 -10.42 2.89 1.17
N VAL A 134 -9.16 2.51 0.91
CA VAL A 134 -8.61 1.22 1.35
C VAL A 134 -7.68 1.45 2.54
N LYS A 135 -8.01 0.85 3.68
CA LYS A 135 -7.14 0.88 4.87
C LYS A 135 -6.09 -0.20 4.75
N VAL A 136 -4.95 0.14 4.16
CA VAL A 136 -3.73 -0.67 4.23
C VAL A 136 -2.74 -0.02 5.20
N PRO A 137 -1.82 -0.78 5.81
CA PRO A 137 -0.74 -0.20 6.60
C PRO A 137 0.03 0.81 5.75
N ALA A 138 0.48 1.89 6.37
CA ALA A 138 1.25 2.93 5.71
C ALA A 138 2.59 2.43 5.12
N ARG A 139 3.02 1.20 5.45
CA ARG A 139 4.34 0.65 5.15
C ARG A 139 4.24 -0.81 4.72
N ILE A 140 3.99 -1.04 3.44
CA ILE A 140 4.11 -2.36 2.83
C ILE A 140 5.46 -2.41 2.10
N PHE A 141 6.56 -2.59 2.84
CA PHE A 141 7.90 -2.49 2.26
C PHE A 141 8.38 -3.74 1.52
N ASP A 142 7.72 -4.88 1.71
CA ASP A 142 8.18 -6.18 1.21
C ASP A 142 7.21 -6.81 0.20
N LEU A 143 6.76 -6.03 -0.78
CA LEU A 143 6.10 -6.62 -1.95
C LEU A 143 7.17 -6.96 -3.00
N PRO A 144 7.13 -8.16 -3.61
CA PRO A 144 8.09 -8.57 -4.63
C PRO A 144 7.79 -7.90 -5.98
N VAL A 145 7.81 -6.57 -6.04
CA VAL A 145 7.48 -5.79 -7.24
C VAL A 145 8.39 -6.04 -8.43
N SER A 146 9.56 -6.63 -8.22
CA SER A 146 10.40 -7.13 -9.31
C SER A 146 9.71 -8.23 -10.14
N GLU A 147 8.76 -8.96 -9.56
CA GLU A 147 7.98 -10.01 -10.24
C GLU A 147 6.71 -9.47 -10.94
N ARG A 148 6.53 -8.15 -11.00
CA ARG A 148 5.38 -7.54 -11.68
C ARG A 148 5.40 -7.86 -13.17
N VAL A 149 4.21 -8.06 -13.73
CA VAL A 149 4.00 -8.27 -15.16
C VAL A 149 3.14 -7.13 -15.73
N PRO A 150 3.19 -6.86 -17.04
CA PRO A 150 2.24 -5.96 -17.67
C PRO A 150 0.80 -6.38 -17.35
N PHE A 151 -0.06 -5.42 -17.03
CA PHE A 151 -1.44 -5.74 -16.67
C PHE A 151 -2.15 -6.45 -17.82
N ASN A 152 -2.65 -7.66 -17.56
CA ASN A 152 -3.43 -8.42 -18.52
C ASN A 152 -4.64 -9.03 -17.81
N LEU A 153 -5.82 -8.63 -18.27
CA LEU A 153 -7.09 -9.05 -17.67
C LEU A 153 -7.32 -10.57 -17.79
N GLY A 154 -6.81 -11.21 -18.83
CA GLY A 154 -6.97 -12.66 -19.07
C GLY A 154 -6.21 -13.54 -18.08
N ASN A 155 -5.25 -12.97 -17.35
CA ASN A 155 -4.46 -13.69 -16.33
C ASN A 155 -5.03 -13.49 -14.91
N LEU A 156 -6.17 -12.82 -14.78
CA LEU A 156 -6.78 -12.55 -13.48
C LEU A 156 -7.81 -13.63 -13.11
N PRO A 157 -7.85 -14.09 -11.84
CA PRO A 157 -8.85 -15.02 -11.37
C PRO A 157 -10.25 -14.44 -11.50
N ALA A 158 -11.24 -15.31 -11.71
CA ALA A 158 -12.63 -14.90 -11.74
C ALA A 158 -13.05 -14.26 -10.40
N GLY A 159 -13.78 -13.13 -10.47
CA GLY A 159 -14.30 -12.43 -9.30
C GLY A 159 -13.33 -11.45 -8.63
N VAL A 160 -12.09 -11.31 -9.13
CA VAL A 160 -11.15 -10.30 -8.64
C VAL A 160 -11.50 -8.93 -9.22
N GLU A 161 -11.73 -7.95 -8.35
CA GLU A 161 -12.06 -6.59 -8.76
C GLU A 161 -10.81 -5.69 -8.73
N ALA A 162 -10.54 -4.99 -9.84
CA ALA A 162 -9.54 -3.94 -9.89
C ALA A 162 -10.13 -2.60 -9.47
N LEU A 163 -9.52 -2.01 -8.44
CA LEU A 163 -9.89 -0.68 -7.98
C LEU A 163 -9.19 0.38 -8.83
N ASN A 164 -9.93 1.45 -9.13
CA ASN A 164 -9.43 2.65 -9.77
C ASN A 164 -8.63 3.52 -8.77
N ALA A 165 -7.76 4.38 -9.28
CA ALA A 165 -6.95 5.28 -8.48
C ALA A 165 -7.55 6.69 -8.41
N GLU A 166 -7.48 7.30 -7.23
CA GLU A 166 -7.82 8.69 -6.92
C GLU A 166 -6.61 9.61 -7.05
N LEU A 167 -5.41 9.06 -6.93
CA LEU A 167 -4.15 9.80 -6.98
C LEU A 167 -3.45 9.58 -8.31
N ASP A 168 -2.99 10.66 -8.93
CA ASP A 168 -2.14 10.63 -10.11
C ASP A 168 -0.64 10.51 -9.76
N ALA A 169 0.21 10.45 -10.79
CA ALA A 169 1.64 10.30 -10.63
C ALA A 169 2.29 11.48 -9.88
N GLU A 170 1.84 12.72 -10.13
CA GLU A 170 2.38 13.91 -9.46
C GLU A 170 1.94 13.99 -8.00
N GLY A 171 0.66 13.71 -7.73
CA GLY A 171 0.14 13.56 -6.37
C GLY A 171 0.84 12.44 -5.60
N ALA A 172 1.21 11.34 -6.29
CA ALA A 172 1.98 10.25 -5.70
C ALA A 172 3.40 10.69 -5.32
N LYS A 173 4.12 11.41 -6.19
CA LYS A 173 5.44 11.97 -5.86
C LYS A 173 5.36 12.90 -4.66
N GLU A 174 4.35 13.77 -4.61
CA GLU A 174 4.17 14.73 -3.53
C GLU A 174 3.83 14.05 -2.20
N LYS A 175 3.05 12.96 -2.24
CA LYS A 175 2.83 12.10 -1.07
C LYS A 175 4.10 11.36 -0.65
N ALA A 176 4.87 10.82 -1.60
CA ALA A 176 6.14 10.16 -1.33
C ALA A 176 7.14 11.11 -0.65
N LYS A 177 7.26 12.37 -1.09
CA LYS A 177 8.11 13.37 -0.42
C LYS A 177 7.78 13.48 1.06
N ARG A 178 6.51 13.75 1.41
CA ARG A 178 6.07 13.89 2.81
C ARG A 178 6.37 12.64 3.64
N GLU A 179 6.12 11.46 3.09
CA GLU A 179 6.36 10.21 3.80
C GLU A 179 7.86 9.92 4.00
N ILE A 180 8.70 10.25 3.01
CA ILE A 180 10.16 10.14 3.09
C ILE A 180 10.75 11.16 4.08
N GLU A 181 10.24 12.38 4.12
CA GLU A 181 10.67 13.38 5.10
C GLU A 181 10.44 12.90 6.52
N LEU A 182 9.22 12.41 6.80
CA LEU A 182 8.89 11.82 8.09
C LEU A 182 9.83 10.65 8.41
N PHE A 183 10.12 9.80 7.43
CA PHE A 183 11.01 8.66 7.61
C PHE A 183 12.47 9.07 7.90
N HIS A 184 13.00 10.06 7.18
CA HIS A 184 14.35 10.57 7.39
C HIS A 184 14.46 11.34 8.72
N VAL A 185 13.41 12.04 9.13
CA VAL A 185 13.31 12.67 10.45
C VAL A 185 13.41 11.63 11.55
N GLU A 186 12.64 10.53 11.48
CA GLU A 186 12.69 9.47 12.49
C GLU A 186 14.08 8.84 12.61
N ARG A 187 14.79 8.64 11.49
CA ARG A 187 16.19 8.17 11.50
C ARG A 187 17.15 9.21 12.07
N ALA A 188 17.00 10.47 11.68
CA ALA A 188 17.89 11.54 12.15
C ALA A 188 17.71 11.81 13.65
N LYS A 189 16.52 11.55 14.21
CA LYS A 189 16.25 11.61 15.66
C LYS A 189 17.10 10.63 16.48
N GLU A 190 17.67 9.59 15.88
CA GLU A 190 18.64 8.73 16.57
C GLU A 190 19.93 9.50 16.94
N SER A 191 20.22 10.60 16.23
CA SER A 191 21.45 11.38 16.38
C SER A 191 21.25 12.77 16.99
N VAL A 192 20.06 13.37 16.88
CA VAL A 192 19.72 14.70 17.40
C VAL A 192 18.32 14.72 18.01
N ASP A 193 18.12 15.47 19.10
CA ASP A 193 16.80 15.58 19.76
C ASP A 193 15.98 16.75 19.19
N ARG A 194 16.66 17.82 18.76
CA ARG A 194 16.05 19.03 18.19
C ARG A 194 16.75 19.42 16.89
N PHE A 195 15.99 19.60 15.83
CA PHE A 195 16.52 20.08 14.55
C PHE A 195 16.61 21.61 14.54
N ILE A 196 17.76 22.12 14.10
CA ILE A 196 17.98 23.54 13.74
C ILE A 196 17.71 23.72 12.25
N GLU A 197 18.25 22.80 11.44
CA GLU A 197 18.08 22.79 10.00
C GLU A 197 17.89 21.35 9.51
N LEU A 198 16.96 21.17 8.57
CA LEU A 198 16.72 19.92 7.90
C LEU A 198 16.32 20.21 6.46
N LYS A 199 17.15 19.80 5.52
CA LYS A 199 16.92 20.01 4.09
C LYS A 199 17.02 18.67 3.36
N THR A 200 15.96 18.33 2.63
CA THR A 200 15.88 17.11 1.83
C THR A 200 15.89 17.44 0.34
N GLU A 201 16.73 16.73 -0.40
CA GLU A 201 16.82 16.78 -1.85
C GLU A 201 16.38 15.43 -2.42
N TYR A 202 15.69 15.47 -3.57
CA TYR A 202 15.08 14.31 -4.20
C TYR A 202 15.47 14.19 -5.67
N GLU A 203 15.78 12.97 -6.08
CA GLU A 203 15.91 12.58 -7.49
C GLU A 203 14.87 11.50 -7.79
N PHE A 204 13.80 11.88 -8.49
CA PHE A 204 12.71 10.97 -8.85
C PHE A 204 12.97 10.26 -10.17
N GLY A 205 12.73 8.96 -10.20
CA GLY A 205 12.51 8.20 -11.42
C GLY A 205 11.09 8.33 -11.95
N GLU A 206 10.77 7.57 -12.99
CA GLU A 206 9.42 7.50 -13.56
C GLU A 206 8.51 6.67 -12.65
N PRO A 207 7.37 7.22 -12.16
CA PRO A 207 6.43 6.47 -11.35
C PRO A 207 5.77 5.34 -12.16
N ILE A 208 5.64 4.18 -11.54
CA ILE A 208 5.03 2.99 -12.16
C ILE A 208 3.68 2.75 -11.48
N TYR A 209 2.64 2.60 -12.29
CA TYR A 209 1.32 2.25 -11.79
C TYR A 209 1.20 0.74 -11.65
N VAL A 210 0.97 0.26 -10.43
CA VAL A 210 0.93 -1.18 -10.12
C VAL A 210 -0.31 -1.56 -9.35
N HIS A 211 -1.00 -2.60 -9.80
CA HIS A 211 -2.05 -3.26 -9.05
C HIS A 211 -1.45 -4.39 -8.21
N VAL A 212 -1.74 -4.38 -6.90
CA VAL A 212 -1.30 -5.40 -5.96
C VAL A 212 -2.51 -6.25 -5.54
N PRO A 213 -2.45 -7.58 -5.66
CA PRO A 213 -3.52 -8.46 -5.24
C PRO A 213 -3.53 -8.57 -3.72
N LEU A 214 -4.54 -8.01 -3.08
CA LEU A 214 -4.69 -8.04 -1.63
C LEU A 214 -5.96 -8.81 -1.26
N TRP A 215 -5.79 -9.74 -0.33
CA TRP A 215 -6.89 -10.42 0.34
C TRP A 215 -7.17 -9.74 1.67
N PHE A 216 -8.39 -9.22 1.82
CA PHE A 216 -8.90 -8.71 3.07
C PHE A 216 -9.77 -9.79 3.69
N VAL A 217 -9.28 -10.39 4.77
CA VAL A 217 -9.94 -11.46 5.50
C VAL A 217 -10.45 -10.91 6.81
N ARG A 218 -11.77 -10.80 6.95
CA ARG A 218 -12.39 -10.42 8.20
C ARG A 218 -12.78 -11.65 8.99
N TYR A 219 -12.35 -11.69 10.24
CA TYR A 219 -12.66 -12.76 11.16
C TYR A 219 -13.27 -12.20 12.43
N GLU A 220 -14.11 -12.99 13.07
CA GLU A 220 -14.68 -12.67 14.37
C GLU A 220 -14.00 -13.53 15.44
N TYR A 221 -13.63 -12.90 16.54
CA TYR A 221 -13.15 -13.60 17.73
C TYR A 221 -13.80 -12.98 18.96
N ARG A 222 -14.44 -13.81 19.79
CA ARG A 222 -15.19 -13.35 20.99
C ARG A 222 -16.20 -12.23 20.69
N LYS A 223 -16.91 -12.34 19.56
CA LYS A 223 -17.89 -11.35 19.05
C LYS A 223 -17.30 -9.99 18.66
N ALA A 224 -15.98 -9.85 18.61
CA ALA A 224 -15.30 -8.68 18.08
C ALA A 224 -14.77 -8.97 16.67
N PRO A 225 -14.99 -8.07 15.69
CA PRO A 225 -14.45 -8.21 14.36
C PRO A 225 -12.98 -7.77 14.30
N TYR A 226 -12.20 -8.45 13.47
CA TYR A 226 -10.80 -8.17 13.20
C TYR A 226 -10.51 -8.41 11.71
N GLU A 227 -9.48 -7.75 11.17
CA GLU A 227 -9.07 -7.89 9.78
C GLU A 227 -7.61 -8.34 9.64
N VAL A 228 -7.36 -9.23 8.68
CA VAL A 228 -6.03 -9.63 8.22
C VAL A 228 -5.90 -9.31 6.75
N ILE A 229 -4.78 -8.72 6.37
CA ILE A 229 -4.45 -8.40 4.98
C ILE A 229 -3.31 -9.31 4.54
N VAL A 230 -3.56 -10.07 3.49
CA VAL A 230 -2.61 -11.02 2.91
C VAL A 230 -2.26 -10.58 1.49
N ASP A 231 -0.98 -10.61 1.16
CA ASP A 231 -0.53 -10.47 -0.23
C ASP A 231 -0.94 -11.72 -1.03
N GLY A 232 -1.82 -11.54 -2.02
CA GLY A 232 -2.31 -12.58 -2.90
C GLY A 232 -1.28 -13.09 -3.92
N HIS A 233 -0.10 -12.47 -3.99
CA HIS A 233 1.01 -12.92 -4.82
C HIS A 233 2.00 -13.82 -4.04
N SER A 234 2.50 -13.34 -2.89
CA SER A 234 3.51 -14.06 -2.09
C SER A 234 2.95 -14.89 -0.94
N GLY A 235 1.73 -14.61 -0.49
CA GLY A 235 1.14 -15.21 0.72
C GLY A 235 1.64 -14.60 2.03
N LYS A 236 2.39 -13.50 1.97
CA LYS A 236 2.84 -12.80 3.17
C LYS A 236 1.68 -12.08 3.85
N ILE A 237 1.61 -12.20 5.18
CA ILE A 237 0.72 -11.36 6.00
C ILE A 237 1.30 -9.94 6.04
N LEU A 238 0.60 -8.99 5.43
CA LEU A 238 1.00 -7.58 5.42
C LEU A 238 0.51 -6.85 6.67
N PHE A 239 -0.63 -7.28 7.19
CA PHE A 239 -1.27 -6.73 8.38
C PHE A 239 -2.16 -7.77 9.03
N GLY A 240 -2.30 -7.71 10.35
CA GLY A 240 -3.32 -8.47 11.04
C GLY A 240 -3.63 -7.83 12.38
N GLU A 241 -4.89 -7.44 12.55
CA GLU A 241 -5.37 -6.95 13.84
C GLU A 241 -5.32 -8.09 14.85
N LEU A 242 -4.78 -7.80 16.03
CA LEU A 242 -4.63 -8.78 17.09
C LEU A 242 -5.71 -8.56 18.15
N PRO A 243 -6.47 -9.60 18.51
CA PRO A 243 -7.34 -9.51 19.68
C PRO A 243 -6.50 -9.35 20.94
N PRO A 244 -7.03 -8.69 21.98
CA PRO A 244 -6.33 -8.55 23.24
C PRO A 244 -6.02 -9.94 23.79
N SER A 245 -4.74 -10.19 24.05
CA SER A 245 -4.30 -11.39 24.74
C SER A 245 -4.66 -11.28 26.22
N GLU A 246 -5.25 -12.31 26.80
CA GLU A 246 -5.34 -12.49 28.27
C GLU A 246 -3.96 -12.80 28.86
N ILE A 247 -2.96 -11.97 28.57
CA ILE A 247 -1.72 -11.97 29.35
C ILE A 247 -2.11 -11.34 30.68
N GLY A 248 -2.59 -12.18 31.60
CA GLY A 248 -2.63 -11.87 33.01
C GLY A 248 -1.21 -11.46 33.40
N ILE A 249 -1.06 -10.20 33.76
CA ILE A 249 0.10 -9.70 34.48
C ILE A 249 0.12 -10.51 35.78
N PHE A 250 1.04 -11.47 35.88
CA PHE A 250 1.46 -12.09 37.14
C PHE A 250 2.82 -11.50 37.50
#